data_AF-A0A1V3WMW5-F1
#
_entry.id   AF-A0A1V3WMW5-F1
#
_cell.length_a   1.000
_cell.length_b   1.000
_cell.length_c   1.000
_cell.angle_alpha   90.00
_cell.angle_beta   90.00
_cell.angle_gamma   90.00
#
_symmetry.space_group_name_H-M   'P 1'
#
loop_
_entity.id
_entity.type
_entity.pdbx_description
1 polymer ?
#
loop_
_entity_poly.entity_id
_entity_poly.type
_entity_poly.pdbx_seq_one_letter_code
_entity_poly.pdbx_strand_id
1 'polypeptide(L)'
;MADVDVCVVGGGFAGLTAALRLKQAGHSVTLLEARDRVGGRTFTVQRDDGSWIDKGGAWIGPTQDRIHALMKEFGVASFKQYTGGEAMMVVDAKQYRYQGTVPWTLSPWASLNLGAAMFELTQMCKTIPLEAPWEAKKAARWDRMTLAQWLRKNLVSKAAHDLLETAIAGTYTSDASEVSMLFVLYQMASGGGPGFVLGGEGGSQDSRPVGGMGAIYGPMAAELGDVIRLSQPVRSITQDADGVTVQSDGMTVRARRAIVAVPLAIASHIAYAPMLPTDRSFLHQRMPSGAVVKISTVYDEPFWRSDGLSGQSAAPGSLATLTIDGCPTPAARRAGCGHRGSHCAAIRAP
;
A
#
# COMPACT_ATOMS: atom_id res chain seq x y z
N MET A 1 -10.58 -23.06 25.33
CA MET A 1 -10.72 -23.27 23.88
C MET A 1 -12.00 -22.59 23.45
N ALA A 2 -11.95 -21.60 22.55
CA ALA A 2 -13.16 -21.00 21.99
C ALA A 2 -13.60 -21.84 20.78
N ASP A 3 -14.90 -22.08 20.63
CA ASP A 3 -15.48 -22.79 19.48
C ASP A 3 -16.33 -21.82 18.66
N VAL A 4 -15.98 -21.61 17.39
CA VAL A 4 -16.58 -20.61 16.51
C VAL A 4 -16.73 -21.15 15.08
N ASP A 5 -17.54 -20.51 14.25
CA ASP A 5 -17.65 -20.89 12.84
C ASP A 5 -16.35 -20.57 12.08
N VAL A 6 -15.79 -19.38 12.30
CA VAL A 6 -14.60 -18.91 11.57
C VAL A 6 -13.57 -18.25 12.49
N CYS A 7 -12.32 -18.68 12.38
CA CYS A 7 -11.17 -17.97 12.95
C CYS A 7 -10.47 -17.11 11.88
N VAL A 8 -10.32 -15.81 12.11
CA VAL A 8 -9.58 -14.89 11.23
C VAL A 8 -8.22 -14.59 11.84
N VAL A 9 -7.14 -14.74 11.06
CA VAL A 9 -5.77 -14.45 11.51
C VAL A 9 -5.29 -13.17 10.85
N GLY A 10 -5.06 -12.13 11.66
CA GLY A 10 -4.58 -10.80 11.25
C GLY A 10 -5.66 -9.72 11.24
N GLY A 11 -5.46 -8.67 12.03
CA GLY A 11 -6.32 -7.50 12.22
C GLY A 11 -6.01 -6.32 11.30
N GLY A 12 -5.58 -6.58 10.06
CA GLY A 12 -5.54 -5.57 8.99
C GLY A 12 -6.88 -5.42 8.29
N PHE A 13 -7.00 -4.51 7.30
CA PHE A 13 -8.25 -4.31 6.54
C PHE A 13 -8.87 -5.61 6.03
N ALA A 14 -8.07 -6.50 5.41
CA ALA A 14 -8.58 -7.77 4.90
C ALA A 14 -9.26 -8.63 6.00
N GLY A 15 -8.60 -8.79 7.14
CA GLY A 15 -9.14 -9.59 8.25
C GLY A 15 -10.29 -8.90 8.98
N LEU A 16 -10.20 -7.58 9.20
CA LEU A 16 -11.29 -6.81 9.81
C LEU A 16 -12.55 -6.84 8.93
N THR A 17 -12.41 -6.63 7.61
CA THR A 17 -13.54 -6.72 6.68
C THR A 17 -14.11 -8.14 6.66
N ALA A 18 -13.27 -9.18 6.60
CA ALA A 18 -13.73 -10.57 6.62
C ALA A 18 -14.52 -10.88 7.90
N ALA A 19 -13.96 -10.56 9.07
CA ALA A 19 -14.62 -10.77 10.35
C ALA A 19 -15.93 -9.98 10.48
N LEU A 20 -15.94 -8.72 10.02
CA LEU A 20 -17.12 -7.86 10.04
C LEU A 20 -18.25 -8.45 9.20
N ARG A 21 -17.96 -8.84 7.96
CA ARG A 21 -18.97 -9.41 7.06
C ARG A 21 -19.48 -10.76 7.54
N LEU A 22 -18.61 -11.60 8.11
CA LEU A 22 -19.01 -12.87 8.71
C LEU A 22 -19.91 -12.67 9.95
N LYS A 23 -19.55 -11.73 10.83
CA LYS A 23 -20.36 -11.37 12.00
C LYS A 23 -21.74 -10.84 11.59
N GLN A 24 -21.79 -9.93 10.61
CA GLN A 24 -23.03 -9.37 10.06
C GLN A 24 -23.91 -10.43 9.39
N ALA A 25 -23.30 -11.49 8.83
CA ALA A 25 -24.01 -12.65 8.30
C ALA A 25 -24.49 -13.63 9.39
N GLY A 26 -24.25 -13.33 10.68
CA GLY A 26 -24.71 -14.15 11.81
C GLY A 26 -23.78 -15.30 12.18
N HIS A 27 -22.57 -15.36 11.62
CA HIS A 27 -21.57 -16.36 12.01
C HIS A 27 -20.87 -15.98 13.32
N SER A 28 -20.54 -16.99 14.12
CA SER A 28 -19.63 -16.83 15.26
C SER A 28 -18.19 -16.70 14.76
N VAL A 29 -17.48 -15.66 15.19
CA VAL A 29 -16.14 -15.31 14.68
C VAL A 29 -15.20 -15.02 15.83
N THR A 30 -13.93 -15.40 15.69
CA THR A 30 -12.83 -14.86 16.49
C THR A 30 -11.75 -14.36 15.54
N LEU A 31 -11.25 -13.14 15.77
CA LEU A 31 -10.12 -12.58 15.05
C LEU A 31 -8.91 -12.52 15.99
N LEU A 32 -7.80 -13.15 15.61
CA LEU A 32 -6.53 -13.13 16.33
C LEU A 32 -5.57 -12.16 15.65
N GLU A 33 -5.15 -11.11 16.35
CA GLU A 33 -4.15 -10.14 15.89
C GLU A 33 -2.89 -10.24 16.75
N ALA A 34 -1.74 -10.30 16.08
CA ALA A 34 -0.46 -10.48 16.73
C ALA A 34 -0.03 -9.28 17.59
N ARG A 35 -0.37 -8.07 17.17
CA ARG A 35 -0.03 -6.83 17.88
C ARG A 35 -1.09 -6.44 18.91
N ASP A 36 -0.74 -5.46 19.72
CA ASP A 36 -1.61 -4.72 20.63
C ASP A 36 -2.54 -3.71 19.92
N ARG A 37 -2.59 -3.74 18.58
CA ARG A 37 -3.40 -2.84 17.77
C ARG A 37 -3.88 -3.49 16.48
N VAL A 38 -5.01 -3.01 15.97
CA VAL A 38 -5.49 -3.31 14.62
C VAL A 38 -4.92 -2.35 13.56
N GLY A 39 -5.33 -2.52 12.31
CA GLY A 39 -4.98 -1.68 11.16
C GLY A 39 -3.89 -2.27 10.26
N GLY A 40 -3.11 -3.23 10.77
CA GLY A 40 -2.06 -3.91 10.00
C GLY A 40 -1.01 -2.95 9.43
N ARG A 41 -0.87 -2.93 8.09
CA ARG A 41 0.02 -2.02 7.33
C ARG A 41 -0.50 -0.59 7.21
N THR A 42 -1.70 -0.33 7.72
CA THR A 42 -2.19 1.03 7.98
C THR A 42 -2.06 1.30 9.47
N PHE A 43 -1.63 2.52 9.82
CA PHE A 43 -1.43 2.90 11.21
C PHE A 43 -1.52 4.42 11.32
N THR A 44 -2.64 4.89 11.85
CA THR A 44 -2.86 6.31 12.09
C THR A 44 -2.51 6.64 13.54
N VAL A 45 -1.66 7.64 13.74
CA VAL A 45 -1.36 8.20 15.05
C VAL A 45 -2.09 9.53 15.18
N GLN A 46 -2.93 9.64 16.20
CA GLN A 46 -3.53 10.90 16.62
C GLN A 46 -2.53 11.67 17.49
N ARG A 47 -2.52 12.99 17.34
CA ARG A 47 -1.72 13.92 18.13
C ARG A 47 -2.62 14.66 19.11
N ASP A 48 -2.00 15.22 20.15
CA ASP A 48 -2.71 15.95 21.21
C ASP A 48 -3.45 17.19 20.68
N ASP A 49 -2.94 17.77 19.58
CA ASP A 49 -3.55 18.90 18.86
C ASP A 49 -4.75 18.50 17.97
N GLY A 50 -5.13 17.22 17.99
CA GLY A 50 -6.21 16.62 17.21
C GLY A 50 -5.81 16.25 15.78
N SER A 51 -4.63 16.65 15.31
CA SER A 51 -4.13 16.26 13.98
C SER A 51 -3.71 14.79 13.94
N TRP A 52 -3.60 14.22 12.73
CA TRP A 52 -3.27 12.81 12.55
C TRP A 52 -2.14 12.61 11.55
N ILE A 53 -1.40 11.51 11.74
CA ILE A 53 -0.33 11.07 10.84
C ILE A 53 -0.54 9.60 10.51
N ASP A 54 -0.72 9.28 9.22
CA ASP A 54 -0.66 7.90 8.74
C ASP A 54 0.79 7.46 8.59
N LYS A 55 1.27 6.59 9.49
CA LYS A 55 2.61 5.99 9.43
C LYS A 55 2.71 4.84 8.42
N GLY A 56 1.57 4.32 7.95
CA GLY A 56 1.47 3.25 6.96
C GLY A 56 0.90 3.72 5.62
N GLY A 57 0.10 2.87 4.99
CA GLY A 57 -0.74 3.26 3.84
C GLY A 57 -1.63 4.45 4.17
N ALA A 58 -1.81 5.37 3.23
CA ALA A 58 -2.44 6.68 3.48
C ALA A 58 -3.35 7.19 2.36
N TRP A 59 -3.24 6.63 1.16
CA TRP A 59 -3.94 7.11 -0.03
C TRP A 59 -5.06 6.17 -0.46
N ILE A 60 -6.05 6.77 -1.11
CA ILE A 60 -7.13 6.12 -1.83
C ILE A 60 -7.25 6.79 -3.20
N GLY A 61 -7.55 5.98 -4.22
CA GLY A 61 -7.73 6.44 -5.61
C GLY A 61 -9.16 6.24 -6.11
N PRO A 62 -9.53 6.81 -7.26
CA PRO A 62 -10.76 6.42 -7.96
C PRO A 62 -10.68 4.92 -8.33
N THR A 63 -11.82 4.27 -8.57
CA THR A 63 -11.96 2.81 -8.86
C THR A 63 -11.60 1.85 -7.71
N GLN A 64 -11.11 2.36 -6.57
CA GLN A 64 -10.91 1.55 -5.36
C GLN A 64 -12.25 1.35 -4.62
N ASP A 65 -13.25 0.81 -5.32
CA ASP A 65 -14.66 0.87 -4.91
C ASP A 65 -14.95 0.20 -3.57
N ARG A 66 -14.20 -0.85 -3.23
CA ARG A 66 -14.39 -1.60 -1.97
C ARG A 66 -14.02 -0.78 -0.74
N ILE A 67 -12.94 0.01 -0.80
CA ILE A 67 -12.58 0.88 0.33
C ILE A 67 -13.53 2.08 0.39
N HIS A 68 -13.95 2.62 -0.76
CA HIS A 68 -14.97 3.68 -0.81
C HIS A 68 -16.32 3.21 -0.24
N ALA A 69 -16.70 1.95 -0.47
CA ALA A 69 -17.89 1.36 0.13
C ALA A 69 -17.80 1.29 1.66
N LEU A 70 -16.65 0.88 2.22
CA LEU A 70 -16.42 0.91 3.66
C LEU A 70 -16.45 2.33 4.22
N MET A 71 -15.83 3.29 3.52
CA MET A 71 -15.87 4.69 3.91
C MET A 71 -17.29 5.24 3.93
N LYS A 72 -18.11 4.93 2.91
CA LYS A 72 -19.52 5.31 2.87
C LYS A 72 -20.32 4.68 4.02
N GLU A 73 -20.11 3.40 4.29
CA GLU A 73 -20.76 2.65 5.37
C GLU A 73 -20.49 3.29 6.75
N PHE A 74 -19.27 3.73 6.99
CA PHE A 74 -18.86 4.32 8.27
C PHE A 74 -18.79 5.86 8.27
N GLY A 75 -19.33 6.51 7.23
CA GLY A 75 -19.41 7.98 7.17
C GLY A 75 -18.07 8.71 7.09
N VAL A 76 -17.03 8.07 6.53
CA VAL A 76 -15.68 8.64 6.42
C VAL A 76 -15.54 9.42 5.10
N ALA A 77 -15.34 10.73 5.21
CA ALA A 77 -15.05 11.59 4.07
C ALA A 77 -13.59 11.44 3.60
N SER A 78 -13.30 11.93 2.38
CA SER A 78 -11.94 12.07 1.86
C SER A 78 -11.63 13.52 1.46
N PHE A 79 -10.35 13.81 1.28
CA PHE A 79 -9.86 15.06 0.71
C PHE A 79 -8.78 14.78 -0.32
N LYS A 80 -8.67 15.65 -1.33
CA LYS A 80 -7.67 15.55 -2.38
C LYS A 80 -6.25 15.74 -1.84
N GLN A 81 -5.32 14.96 -2.35
CA GLN A 81 -3.89 15.18 -2.18
C GLN A 81 -3.54 16.56 -2.72
N TYR A 82 -2.81 17.36 -1.94
CA TYR A 82 -2.34 18.66 -2.43
C TYR A 82 -1.26 18.44 -3.48
N THR A 83 -1.49 18.98 -4.68
CA THR A 83 -0.60 18.93 -5.84
C THR A 83 -0.38 20.30 -6.48
N GLY A 84 -0.90 21.37 -5.86
CA GLY A 84 -0.80 22.73 -6.39
C GLY A 84 0.63 23.28 -6.30
N GLY A 85 1.05 24.02 -7.32
CA GLY A 85 2.42 24.56 -7.41
C GLY A 85 3.37 23.64 -8.17
N GLU A 86 4.66 23.99 -8.13
CA GLU A 86 5.73 23.25 -8.82
C GLU A 86 6.24 22.09 -7.96
N ALA A 87 6.45 20.93 -8.57
CA ALA A 87 7.23 19.85 -7.98
C ALA A 87 8.73 20.14 -8.14
N MET A 88 9.57 19.47 -7.33
CA MET A 88 11.02 19.64 -7.35
C MET A 88 11.73 18.34 -7.75
N MET A 89 12.72 18.43 -8.62
CA MET A 89 13.63 17.33 -8.92
C MET A 89 15.05 17.70 -8.49
N VAL A 90 15.74 16.76 -7.85
CA VAL A 90 17.14 16.92 -7.44
C VAL A 90 18.00 15.88 -8.15
N VAL A 91 18.90 16.32 -9.02
CA VAL A 91 19.84 15.47 -9.75
C VAL A 91 21.22 16.09 -9.65
N ASP A 92 22.23 15.29 -9.29
CA ASP A 92 23.62 15.76 -9.11
C ASP A 92 23.73 17.02 -8.23
N ALA A 93 22.97 17.04 -7.12
CA ALA A 93 22.83 18.16 -6.19
C ALA A 93 22.25 19.46 -6.78
N LYS A 94 21.77 19.46 -8.03
CA LYS A 94 21.06 20.58 -8.66
C LYS A 94 19.56 20.41 -8.51
N GLN A 95 18.87 21.53 -8.25
CA GLN A 95 17.43 21.57 -8.06
C GLN A 95 16.73 22.09 -9.32
N TYR A 96 15.63 21.46 -9.68
CA TYR A 96 14.82 21.79 -10.84
C TYR A 96 13.36 21.85 -10.43
N ARG A 97 12.69 22.97 -10.72
CA ARG A 97 11.24 23.11 -10.51
C ARG A 97 10.50 22.74 -11.79
N TYR A 98 9.37 22.07 -11.67
CA TYR A 98 8.55 21.71 -12.82
C TYR A 98 7.07 21.63 -12.46
N GLN A 99 6.22 21.94 -13.43
CA GLN A 99 4.78 21.66 -13.37
C GLN A 99 4.45 20.40 -14.15
N GLY A 100 3.51 19.62 -13.65
CA GLY A 100 3.04 18.37 -14.28
C GLY A 100 3.87 17.14 -13.87
N THR A 101 3.77 16.09 -14.67
CA THR A 101 4.35 14.75 -14.36
C THR A 101 5.78 14.56 -14.84
N VAL A 102 6.26 15.40 -15.78
CA VAL A 102 7.58 15.27 -16.39
C VAL A 102 8.34 16.58 -16.26
N PRO A 103 9.59 16.57 -15.77
CA PRO A 103 10.41 17.78 -15.74
C PRO A 103 10.67 18.32 -17.14
N TRP A 104 10.43 19.61 -17.35
CA TRP A 104 10.79 20.33 -18.58
C TRP A 104 12.30 20.33 -18.86
N THR A 105 13.11 19.90 -17.88
CA THR A 105 14.56 19.73 -17.99
C THR A 105 14.98 18.43 -18.67
N LEU A 106 14.05 17.50 -18.93
CA LEU A 106 14.33 16.37 -19.80
C LEU A 106 14.50 16.86 -21.23
N SER A 107 15.61 16.43 -21.87
CA SER A 107 15.77 16.66 -23.31
C SER A 107 14.56 16.07 -24.08
N PRO A 108 14.19 16.64 -25.25
CA PRO A 108 13.10 16.09 -26.07
C PRO A 108 13.27 14.58 -26.35
N TRP A 109 14.52 14.13 -26.50
CA TRP A 109 14.88 12.73 -26.63
C TRP A 109 14.55 11.90 -25.37
N ALA A 110 14.88 12.40 -24.18
CA ALA A 110 14.56 11.74 -22.92
C ALA A 110 13.05 11.63 -22.69
N SER A 111 12.30 12.69 -23.01
CA SER A 111 10.82 12.70 -22.92
C SER A 111 10.19 11.70 -23.88
N LEU A 112 10.69 11.61 -25.12
CA LEU A 112 10.22 10.62 -26.10
C LEU A 112 10.53 9.19 -25.64
N ASN A 113 11.73 8.93 -25.11
CA ASN A 113 12.11 7.60 -24.64
C ASN A 113 11.26 7.17 -23.44
N LEU A 114 11.01 8.07 -22.49
CA LEU A 114 10.12 7.83 -21.35
C LEU A 114 8.69 7.52 -21.82
N GLY A 115 8.15 8.33 -22.74
CA GLY A 115 6.82 8.13 -23.31
C GLY A 115 6.68 6.80 -24.03
N ALA A 116 7.68 6.41 -24.82
CA ALA A 116 7.72 5.11 -25.50
C ALA A 116 7.75 3.93 -24.49
N ALA A 117 8.57 4.02 -23.45
CA ALA A 117 8.64 3.00 -22.40
C ALA A 117 7.31 2.88 -21.63
N MET A 118 6.69 4.01 -21.27
CA MET A 118 5.38 4.03 -20.61
C MET A 118 4.27 3.46 -21.49
N PHE A 119 4.30 3.75 -22.79
CA PHE A 119 3.38 3.18 -23.76
C PHE A 119 3.57 1.66 -23.85
N GLU A 120 4.81 1.18 -23.95
CA GLU A 120 5.12 -0.25 -23.98
C GLU A 120 4.63 -0.96 -22.71
N LEU A 121 4.93 -0.42 -21.52
CA LEU A 121 4.42 -0.94 -20.24
C LEU A 121 2.89 -1.03 -20.24
N THR A 122 2.22 -0.01 -20.74
CA THR A 122 0.75 0.04 -20.81
C THR A 122 0.22 -1.09 -21.71
N GLN A 123 0.83 -1.32 -22.88
CA GLN A 123 0.43 -2.41 -23.77
C GLN A 123 0.74 -3.77 -23.15
N MET A 124 1.88 -3.93 -22.47
CA MET A 124 2.24 -5.17 -21.79
C MET A 124 1.24 -5.51 -20.67
N CYS A 125 0.85 -4.54 -19.84
CA CYS A 125 -0.13 -4.74 -18.77
C CYS A 125 -1.48 -5.25 -19.30
N LYS A 126 -1.94 -4.76 -20.45
CA LYS A 126 -3.20 -5.19 -21.09
C LYS A 126 -3.21 -6.67 -21.50
N THR A 127 -2.05 -7.32 -21.57
CA THR A 127 -1.92 -8.73 -21.96
C THR A 127 -1.83 -9.69 -20.78
N ILE A 128 -1.91 -9.17 -19.54
CA ILE A 128 -1.82 -10.00 -18.33
C ILE A 128 -3.22 -10.45 -17.90
N PRO A 129 -3.54 -11.76 -17.91
CA PRO A 129 -4.75 -12.27 -17.28
C PRO A 129 -4.62 -12.14 -15.75
N LEU A 130 -5.55 -11.43 -15.11
CA LEU A 130 -5.45 -11.09 -13.69
C LEU A 130 -5.62 -12.30 -12.75
N GLU A 131 -6.43 -13.28 -13.15
CA GLU A 131 -6.67 -14.48 -12.33
C GLU A 131 -5.53 -15.50 -12.44
N ALA A 132 -4.77 -15.49 -13.55
CA ALA A 132 -3.74 -16.48 -13.84
C ALA A 132 -2.55 -15.86 -14.58
N PRO A 133 -1.83 -14.88 -14.01
CA PRO A 133 -0.77 -14.14 -14.71
C PRO A 133 0.36 -15.05 -15.25
N TRP A 134 0.57 -16.22 -14.66
CA TRP A 134 1.50 -17.25 -15.13
C TRP A 134 1.11 -17.87 -16.49
N GLU A 135 -0.13 -17.70 -16.95
CA GLU A 135 -0.61 -18.16 -18.27
C GLU A 135 -0.46 -17.10 -19.37
N ALA A 136 0.03 -15.89 -19.05
CA ALA A 136 0.27 -14.88 -20.07
C ALA A 136 1.20 -15.42 -21.18
N LYS A 137 0.96 -15.05 -22.44
CA LYS A 137 1.73 -15.54 -23.61
C LYS A 137 3.25 -15.44 -23.46
N LYS A 138 3.73 -14.45 -22.72
CA LYS A 138 5.16 -14.20 -22.46
C LYS A 138 5.55 -14.37 -20.99
N ALA A 139 4.71 -15.01 -20.17
CA ALA A 139 4.90 -15.15 -18.72
C ALA A 139 6.29 -15.68 -18.37
N ALA A 140 6.69 -16.84 -18.92
CA ALA A 140 8.00 -17.44 -18.65
C ALA A 140 9.19 -16.52 -19.01
N ARG A 141 9.06 -15.68 -20.04
CA ARG A 141 10.10 -14.72 -20.42
C ARG A 141 10.13 -13.54 -19.46
N TRP A 142 8.97 -12.99 -19.11
CA TRP A 142 8.86 -11.86 -18.20
C TRP A 142 9.23 -12.24 -16.77
N ASP A 143 8.95 -13.46 -16.34
CA ASP A 143 9.26 -13.92 -14.99
C ASP A 143 10.74 -14.27 -14.79
N ARG A 144 11.46 -14.54 -15.88
CA ARG A 144 12.93 -14.72 -15.89
C ARG A 144 13.69 -13.41 -16.10
N MET A 145 12.99 -12.29 -16.22
CA MET A 145 13.57 -10.99 -16.47
C MET A 145 13.27 -10.07 -15.29
N THR A 146 14.28 -9.38 -14.79
CA THR A 146 14.07 -8.38 -13.74
C THR A 146 13.56 -7.08 -14.34
N LEU A 147 12.92 -6.23 -13.52
CA LEU A 147 12.55 -4.88 -13.92
C LEU A 147 13.79 -4.10 -14.41
N ALA A 148 14.92 -4.19 -13.71
CA ALA A 148 16.16 -3.52 -14.09
C ALA A 148 16.66 -3.97 -15.48
N GLN A 149 16.56 -5.26 -15.80
CA GLN A 149 16.91 -5.75 -17.14
C GLN A 149 15.99 -5.20 -18.22
N TRP A 150 14.69 -5.08 -17.93
CA TRP A 150 13.75 -4.47 -18.86
C TRP A 150 14.01 -2.96 -19.02
N LEU A 151 14.26 -2.22 -17.94
CA LEU A 151 14.57 -0.79 -17.98
C LEU A 151 15.82 -0.50 -18.81
N ARG A 152 16.94 -1.19 -18.54
CA ARG A 152 18.20 -1.02 -19.31
C ARG A 152 18.03 -1.31 -20.80
N LYS A 153 17.13 -2.21 -21.16
CA LYS A 153 16.89 -2.57 -22.56
C LYS A 153 16.06 -1.53 -23.30
N ASN A 154 15.11 -0.89 -22.62
CA ASN A 154 14.11 -0.02 -23.26
C ASN A 154 14.35 1.48 -23.02
N LEU A 155 15.24 1.85 -22.10
CA LEU A 155 15.60 3.24 -21.81
C LEU A 155 17.09 3.47 -22.06
N VAL A 156 17.38 4.22 -23.12
CA VAL A 156 18.74 4.63 -23.52
C VAL A 156 19.14 5.93 -22.83
N SER A 157 18.16 6.80 -22.53
CA SER A 157 18.40 8.02 -21.78
C SER A 157 18.56 7.71 -20.29
N LYS A 158 19.73 8.03 -19.71
CA LYS A 158 19.99 7.87 -18.26
C LYS A 158 18.95 8.61 -17.40
N ALA A 159 18.61 9.84 -17.75
CA ALA A 159 17.62 10.60 -16.98
C ALA A 159 16.22 9.96 -17.01
N ALA A 160 15.80 9.42 -18.16
CA ALA A 160 14.52 8.73 -18.27
C ALA A 160 14.54 7.36 -17.56
N HIS A 161 15.67 6.65 -17.61
CA HIS A 161 15.91 5.43 -16.87
C HIS A 161 15.80 5.66 -15.37
N ASP A 162 16.59 6.58 -14.81
CA ASP A 162 16.64 6.85 -13.37
C ASP A 162 15.27 7.31 -12.84
N LEU A 163 14.55 8.14 -13.61
CA LEU A 163 13.21 8.60 -13.24
C LEU A 163 12.20 7.46 -13.20
N LEU A 164 12.13 6.63 -14.24
CA LEU A 164 11.16 5.54 -14.29
C LEU A 164 11.51 4.43 -13.29
N GLU A 165 12.80 4.12 -13.14
CA GLU A 165 13.28 3.20 -12.12
C GLU A 165 12.85 3.66 -10.74
N THR A 166 13.13 4.92 -10.37
CA THR A 166 12.72 5.49 -9.07
C THR A 166 11.21 5.39 -8.86
N ALA A 167 10.41 5.74 -9.89
CA ALA A 167 8.95 5.69 -9.78
C ALA A 167 8.42 4.26 -9.56
N ILE A 168 8.93 3.28 -10.32
CA ILE A 168 8.46 1.90 -10.24
C ILE A 168 9.03 1.18 -9.02
N ALA A 169 10.34 1.27 -8.78
CA ALA A 169 11.01 0.67 -7.63
C ALA A 169 10.44 1.22 -6.31
N GLY A 170 10.20 2.53 -6.21
CA GLY A 170 9.57 3.16 -5.05
C GLY A 170 8.14 2.65 -4.80
N THR A 171 7.38 2.33 -5.86
CA THR A 171 6.03 1.74 -5.74
C THR A 171 6.06 0.34 -5.11
N TYR A 172 7.08 -0.46 -5.41
CA TYR A 172 7.24 -1.81 -4.87
C TYR A 172 8.18 -1.89 -3.66
N THR A 173 8.81 -0.78 -3.28
CA THR A 173 9.74 -0.68 -2.15
C THR A 173 10.87 -1.72 -2.24
N SER A 174 11.31 -2.01 -3.45
CA SER A 174 12.29 -3.05 -3.78
C SER A 174 13.19 -2.55 -4.91
N ASP A 175 14.45 -2.96 -4.93
CA ASP A 175 15.35 -2.59 -6.03
C ASP A 175 14.86 -3.21 -7.34
N ALA A 176 15.01 -2.50 -8.46
CA ALA A 176 14.52 -2.98 -9.76
C ALA A 176 15.18 -4.30 -10.19
N SER A 177 16.38 -4.60 -9.68
CA SER A 177 17.07 -5.87 -9.93
C SER A 177 16.51 -7.06 -9.14
N GLU A 178 15.69 -6.82 -8.12
CA GLU A 178 15.11 -7.85 -7.25
C GLU A 178 13.70 -8.27 -7.64
N VAL A 179 13.04 -7.52 -8.54
CA VAL A 179 11.63 -7.74 -8.88
C VAL A 179 11.47 -8.34 -10.26
N SER A 180 10.70 -9.44 -10.35
CA SER A 180 10.26 -10.05 -11.61
C SER A 180 9.46 -9.06 -12.46
N MET A 181 9.76 -8.98 -13.75
CA MET A 181 9.02 -8.15 -14.68
C MET A 181 7.57 -8.64 -14.83
N LEU A 182 7.32 -9.96 -14.77
CA LEU A 182 5.95 -10.48 -14.77
C LEU A 182 5.17 -9.99 -13.55
N PHE A 183 5.81 -9.99 -12.37
CA PHE A 183 5.19 -9.50 -11.15
C PHE A 183 4.85 -8.01 -11.24
N VAL A 184 5.75 -7.17 -11.77
CA VAL A 184 5.47 -5.74 -12.00
C VAL A 184 4.26 -5.56 -12.93
N LEU A 185 4.24 -6.25 -14.07
CA LEU A 185 3.15 -6.15 -15.04
C LEU A 185 1.82 -6.60 -14.44
N TYR A 186 1.82 -7.71 -13.70
CA TYR A 186 0.65 -8.20 -12.99
C TYR A 186 0.12 -7.17 -12.00
N GLN A 187 0.98 -6.66 -11.10
CA GLN A 187 0.58 -5.69 -10.09
C GLN A 187 0.07 -4.38 -10.73
N MET A 188 0.72 -3.89 -11.79
CA MET A 188 0.25 -2.70 -12.51
C MET A 188 -1.08 -2.96 -13.21
N ALA A 189 -1.24 -4.09 -13.89
CA ALA A 189 -2.48 -4.46 -14.57
C ALA A 189 -3.64 -4.56 -13.58
N SER A 190 -3.43 -5.21 -12.43
CA SER A 190 -4.41 -5.28 -11.33
C SER A 190 -4.78 -3.91 -10.77
N GLY A 191 -3.86 -2.94 -10.84
CA GLY A 191 -4.07 -1.57 -10.40
C GLY A 191 -4.66 -0.64 -11.45
N GLY A 192 -5.03 -1.11 -12.65
CA GLY A 192 -5.56 -0.23 -13.71
C GLY A 192 -4.50 0.35 -14.66
N GLY A 193 -3.29 -0.19 -14.62
CA GLY A 193 -2.17 0.14 -15.51
C GLY A 193 -1.18 1.15 -14.91
N PRO A 194 -0.03 1.35 -15.59
CA PRO A 194 1.07 2.16 -15.05
C PRO A 194 0.68 3.62 -14.82
N GLY A 195 -0.16 4.19 -15.69
CA GLY A 195 -0.62 5.58 -15.53
C GLY A 195 -1.45 5.80 -14.27
N PHE A 196 -2.30 4.84 -13.89
CA PHE A 196 -3.06 4.92 -12.65
C PHE A 196 -2.16 4.65 -11.44
N VAL A 197 -1.38 3.58 -11.48
CA VAL A 197 -0.57 3.12 -10.34
C VAL A 197 0.46 4.17 -9.93
N LEU A 198 1.12 4.80 -10.89
CA LEU A 198 2.11 5.85 -10.65
C LEU A 198 1.48 7.26 -10.54
N GLY A 199 0.18 7.37 -10.75
CA GLY A 199 -0.53 8.65 -10.85
C GLY A 199 -0.89 9.28 -9.50
N GLY A 200 -0.78 10.61 -9.45
CA GLY A 200 -1.31 11.44 -8.37
C GLY A 200 -2.79 11.74 -8.59
N GLU A 201 -3.10 12.92 -9.14
CA GLU A 201 -4.47 13.32 -9.48
C GLU A 201 -5.13 12.32 -10.45
N GLY A 202 -6.30 11.83 -10.07
CA GLY A 202 -7.02 10.78 -10.81
C GLY A 202 -6.38 9.39 -10.76
N GLY A 203 -5.26 9.21 -10.04
CA GLY A 203 -4.52 7.96 -9.90
C GLY A 203 -4.60 7.36 -8.50
N SER A 204 -3.65 6.46 -8.20
CA SER A 204 -3.61 5.72 -6.94
C SER A 204 -3.40 6.60 -5.69
N GLN A 205 -2.82 7.80 -5.87
CA GLN A 205 -2.47 8.74 -4.80
C GLN A 205 -3.39 9.99 -4.77
N ASP A 206 -4.58 9.88 -5.36
CA ASP A 206 -5.48 11.01 -5.59
C ASP A 206 -6.03 11.66 -4.30
N SER A 207 -6.42 10.85 -3.33
CA SER A 207 -7.14 11.31 -2.14
C SER A 207 -6.65 10.62 -0.87
N ARG A 208 -7.02 11.18 0.29
CA ARG A 208 -6.75 10.61 1.61
C ARG A 208 -8.01 10.67 2.48
N PRO A 209 -8.24 9.71 3.39
CA PRO A 209 -9.37 9.76 4.31
C PRO A 209 -9.20 10.87 5.37
N VAL A 210 -10.28 11.57 5.69
CA VAL A 210 -10.32 12.50 6.84
C VAL A 210 -10.17 11.68 8.12
N GLY A 211 -9.25 12.08 9.01
CA GLY A 211 -8.91 11.32 10.21
C GLY A 211 -7.95 10.13 9.96
N GLY A 212 -7.46 9.96 8.73
CA GLY A 212 -6.50 8.92 8.34
C GLY A 212 -7.15 7.55 8.13
N MET A 213 -6.35 6.55 7.79
CA MET A 213 -6.87 5.19 7.54
C MET A 213 -7.57 4.58 8.77
N GLY A 214 -7.14 4.99 9.97
CA GLY A 214 -7.76 4.61 11.24
C GLY A 214 -9.19 5.09 11.42
N ALA A 215 -9.60 6.17 10.76
CA ALA A 215 -10.99 6.59 10.75
C ALA A 215 -11.91 5.57 10.04
N ILE A 216 -11.37 4.75 9.13
CA ILE A 216 -12.13 3.71 8.43
C ILE A 216 -12.20 2.44 9.26
N TYR A 217 -11.04 1.93 9.73
CA TYR A 217 -11.02 0.65 10.45
C TYR A 217 -11.41 0.76 11.93
N GLY A 218 -11.39 1.96 12.52
CA GLY A 218 -11.78 2.19 13.91
C GLY A 218 -13.23 1.81 14.19
N PRO A 219 -14.21 2.34 13.44
CA PRO A 219 -15.62 1.94 13.54
C PRO A 219 -15.84 0.44 13.30
N MET A 220 -15.14 -0.16 12.33
CA MET A 220 -15.19 -1.60 12.09
C MET A 220 -14.74 -2.39 13.33
N ALA A 221 -13.64 -1.96 13.97
CA ALA A 221 -13.13 -2.60 15.17
C ALA A 221 -14.07 -2.41 16.36
N ALA A 222 -14.72 -1.26 16.49
CA ALA A 222 -15.73 -1.00 17.52
C ALA A 222 -16.95 -1.91 17.36
N GLU A 223 -17.45 -2.09 16.13
CA GLU A 223 -18.56 -3.01 15.85
C GLU A 223 -18.17 -4.47 16.11
N LEU A 224 -16.95 -4.86 15.77
CA LEU A 224 -16.43 -6.19 16.06
C LEU A 224 -16.29 -6.44 17.57
N GLY A 225 -15.82 -5.45 18.33
CA GLY A 225 -15.73 -5.50 19.78
C GLY A 225 -14.87 -6.67 20.26
N ASP A 226 -15.48 -7.51 21.09
CA ASP A 226 -14.84 -8.68 21.70
C ASP A 226 -14.55 -9.82 20.71
N VAL A 227 -14.97 -9.74 19.44
CA VAL A 227 -14.50 -10.66 18.40
C VAL A 227 -12.98 -10.55 18.21
N ILE A 228 -12.40 -9.38 18.46
CA ILE A 228 -10.97 -9.11 18.28
C ILE A 228 -10.20 -9.51 19.55
N ARG A 229 -9.18 -10.35 19.36
CA ARG A 229 -8.20 -10.73 20.39
C ARG A 229 -6.82 -10.23 19.97
N LEU A 230 -6.39 -9.16 20.62
CA LEU A 230 -5.08 -8.54 20.43
C LEU A 230 -3.99 -9.29 21.19
N SER A 231 -2.74 -9.07 20.81
CA SER A 231 -1.55 -9.72 21.40
C SER A 231 -1.65 -11.25 21.35
N GLN A 232 -2.24 -11.77 20.28
CA GLN A 232 -2.40 -13.20 20.00
C GLN A 232 -1.67 -13.58 18.71
N PRO A 233 -0.33 -13.59 18.70
CA PRO A 233 0.42 -14.08 17.54
C PRO A 233 0.11 -15.57 17.35
N VAL A 234 -0.45 -15.92 16.19
CA VAL A 234 -0.73 -17.30 15.83
C VAL A 234 0.58 -18.03 15.53
N ARG A 235 0.76 -19.19 16.15
CA ARG A 235 1.97 -20.04 16.03
C ARG A 235 1.71 -21.27 15.18
N SER A 236 0.51 -21.84 15.27
CA SER A 236 0.17 -23.03 14.49
C SER A 236 -1.30 -23.06 14.08
N ILE A 237 -1.55 -23.74 12.95
CA ILE A 237 -2.87 -24.07 12.43
C ILE A 237 -2.86 -25.56 12.10
N THR A 238 -3.68 -26.33 12.83
CA THR A 238 -3.87 -27.76 12.58
C THR A 238 -5.24 -27.98 11.97
N GLN A 239 -5.34 -28.72 10.87
CA GLN A 239 -6.57 -29.06 10.18
C GLN A 239 -6.81 -30.57 10.26
N ASP A 240 -8.04 -30.94 10.57
CA ASP A 240 -8.55 -32.31 10.56
C ASP A 240 -9.80 -32.40 9.66
N ALA A 241 -10.52 -33.52 9.71
CA ALA A 241 -11.72 -33.74 8.90
C ALA A 241 -12.88 -32.77 9.22
N ASP A 242 -12.93 -32.26 10.46
CA ASP A 242 -14.07 -31.52 10.99
C ASP A 242 -13.83 -30.00 11.05
N GLY A 243 -12.59 -29.54 10.86
CA GLY A 243 -12.26 -28.13 10.93
C GLY A 243 -10.79 -27.84 11.18
N VAL A 244 -10.54 -26.70 11.84
CA VAL A 244 -9.22 -26.17 12.13
C VAL A 244 -9.07 -25.78 13.59
N THR A 245 -7.90 -26.04 14.15
CA THR A 245 -7.47 -25.61 15.48
C THR A 245 -6.35 -24.61 15.30
N VAL A 246 -6.59 -23.36 15.70
CA VAL A 246 -5.66 -22.24 15.60
C VAL A 246 -5.11 -21.94 16.99
N GLN A 247 -3.79 -22.01 17.13
CA GLN A 247 -3.10 -21.77 18.39
C GLN A 247 -2.31 -20.47 18.34
N SER A 248 -2.54 -19.60 19.31
CA SER A 248 -1.72 -18.42 19.60
C SER A 248 -1.01 -18.57 20.94
N ASP A 249 -0.22 -17.58 21.33
CA ASP A 249 0.52 -17.59 22.60
C ASP A 249 -0.40 -17.65 23.83
N GLY A 250 -1.57 -17.00 23.80
CA GLY A 250 -2.46 -16.89 24.94
C GLY A 250 -3.76 -17.69 24.84
N MET A 251 -4.07 -18.30 23.69
CA MET A 251 -5.32 -19.04 23.53
C MET A 251 -5.30 -20.05 22.38
N THR A 252 -6.32 -20.92 22.39
CA THR A 252 -6.60 -21.87 21.31
C THR A 252 -8.04 -21.70 20.86
N VAL A 253 -8.24 -21.60 19.55
CA VAL A 253 -9.54 -21.46 18.89
C VAL A 253 -9.78 -22.70 18.03
N ARG A 254 -10.88 -23.39 18.28
CA ARG A 254 -11.44 -24.38 17.37
C ARG A 254 -12.41 -23.67 16.43
N ALA A 255 -12.32 -23.93 15.14
CA ALA A 255 -13.23 -23.36 14.16
C ALA A 255 -13.55 -24.32 13.01
N ARG A 256 -14.68 -24.10 12.32
CA ARG A 256 -15.01 -24.85 11.09
C ARG A 256 -14.11 -24.46 9.93
N ARG A 257 -13.71 -23.17 9.86
CA ARG A 257 -12.82 -22.62 8.83
C ARG A 257 -11.87 -21.59 9.43
N ALA A 258 -10.76 -21.34 8.76
CA ALA A 258 -9.87 -20.22 9.07
C ALA A 258 -9.62 -19.35 7.83
N ILE A 259 -9.50 -18.04 8.05
CA ILE A 259 -9.03 -17.08 7.05
C ILE A 259 -7.68 -16.55 7.52
N VAL A 260 -6.62 -16.85 6.76
CA VAL A 260 -5.28 -16.32 7.03
C VAL A 260 -5.08 -15.02 6.26
N ALA A 261 -5.31 -13.89 6.92
CA ALA A 261 -5.32 -12.53 6.35
C ALA A 261 -4.04 -11.74 6.67
N VAL A 262 -2.90 -12.44 6.74
CA VAL A 262 -1.55 -11.84 6.92
C VAL A 262 -0.74 -11.92 5.62
N PRO A 263 0.28 -11.06 5.42
CA PRO A 263 1.18 -11.17 4.26
C PRO A 263 1.85 -12.54 4.17
N LEU A 264 2.15 -13.03 2.96
CA LEU A 264 2.77 -14.35 2.73
C LEU A 264 4.10 -14.52 3.50
N ALA A 265 4.93 -13.48 3.50
CA ALA A 265 6.17 -13.44 4.29
C ALA A 265 5.92 -13.74 5.77
N ILE A 266 4.80 -13.26 6.33
CA ILE A 266 4.41 -13.50 7.73
C ILE A 266 3.75 -14.87 7.90
N ALA A 267 2.89 -15.27 6.96
CA ALA A 267 2.23 -16.58 6.97
C ALA A 267 3.23 -17.74 6.98
N SER A 268 4.44 -17.54 6.43
CA SER A 268 5.53 -18.53 6.45
C SER A 268 6.01 -18.91 7.86
N HIS A 269 5.77 -18.06 8.86
CA HIS A 269 6.16 -18.30 10.25
C HIS A 269 5.12 -19.09 11.08
N ILE A 270 3.97 -19.40 10.50
CA ILE A 270 2.94 -20.23 11.12
C ILE A 270 3.23 -21.69 10.79
N ALA A 271 3.23 -22.57 11.79
CA ALA A 271 3.32 -24.00 11.57
C ALA A 271 1.96 -24.56 11.07
N TYR A 272 1.98 -25.37 10.02
CA TYR A 272 0.77 -25.97 9.45
C TYR A 272 0.81 -27.49 9.57
N ALA A 273 -0.29 -28.09 10.03
CA ALA A 273 -0.49 -29.53 10.07
C ALA A 273 -1.87 -29.88 9.48
N PRO A 274 -1.99 -30.69 8.41
CA PRO A 274 -0.89 -31.22 7.61
C PRO A 274 -0.07 -30.11 6.94
N MET A 275 1.10 -30.47 6.46
CA MET A 275 1.96 -29.56 5.70
C MET A 275 1.20 -28.95 4.51
N LEU A 276 1.46 -27.68 4.24
CA LEU A 276 0.89 -26.99 3.08
C LEU A 276 1.34 -27.69 1.78
N PRO A 277 0.50 -27.68 0.72
CA PRO A 277 0.91 -28.13 -0.60
C PRO A 277 2.24 -27.51 -1.04
N THR A 278 3.05 -28.25 -1.78
CA THR A 278 4.42 -27.86 -2.18
C THR A 278 4.48 -26.46 -2.79
N ASP A 279 3.59 -26.15 -3.72
CA ASP A 279 3.57 -24.85 -4.41
C ASP A 279 3.26 -23.70 -3.44
N ARG A 280 2.38 -23.94 -2.47
CA ARG A 280 2.05 -22.96 -1.43
C ARG A 280 3.21 -22.75 -0.47
N SER A 281 3.90 -23.83 -0.09
CA SER A 281 5.09 -23.78 0.75
C SER A 281 6.21 -22.98 0.09
N PHE A 282 6.42 -23.17 -1.21
CA PHE A 282 7.38 -22.38 -1.98
C PHE A 282 6.98 -20.90 -2.10
N LEU A 283 5.69 -20.61 -2.31
CA LEU A 283 5.19 -19.24 -2.34
C LEU A 283 5.44 -18.51 -1.00
N HIS A 284 5.21 -19.18 0.13
CA HIS A 284 5.47 -18.62 1.46
C HIS A 284 6.94 -18.23 1.65
N GLN A 285 7.88 -19.02 1.12
CA GLN A 285 9.32 -18.79 1.27
C GLN A 285 9.91 -17.79 0.26
N ARG A 286 9.25 -17.58 -0.89
CA ARG A 286 9.79 -16.81 -2.02
C ARG A 286 9.08 -15.48 -2.31
N MET A 287 8.20 -15.05 -1.42
CA MET A 287 7.50 -13.76 -1.51
C MET A 287 7.87 -12.84 -0.35
N PRO A 288 9.09 -12.27 -0.34
CA PRO A 288 9.49 -11.30 0.67
C PRO A 288 8.65 -10.02 0.56
N SER A 289 8.70 -9.19 1.61
CA SER A 289 8.16 -7.83 1.57
C SER A 289 9.27 -6.86 1.18
N GLY A 290 8.92 -5.80 0.46
CA GLY A 290 9.84 -4.69 0.23
C GLY A 290 10.18 -3.94 1.53
N ALA A 291 11.23 -3.11 1.46
CA ALA A 291 11.76 -2.34 2.58
C ALA A 291 11.39 -0.86 2.42
N VAL A 292 10.69 -0.31 3.41
CA VAL A 292 10.22 1.07 3.36
C VAL A 292 10.36 1.77 4.72
N VAL A 293 10.89 3.00 4.72
CA VAL A 293 10.87 3.88 5.90
C VAL A 293 10.05 5.11 5.58
N LYS A 294 8.90 5.24 6.25
CA LYS A 294 8.05 6.41 6.12
C LYS A 294 8.40 7.44 7.19
N ILE A 295 8.92 8.60 6.80
CA ILE A 295 9.23 9.71 7.73
C ILE A 295 8.19 10.80 7.56
N SER A 296 7.74 11.40 8.67
CA SER A 296 6.83 12.54 8.66
C SER A 296 7.46 13.70 9.42
N THR A 297 7.80 14.78 8.71
CA THR A 297 8.36 16.00 9.33
C THR A 297 7.28 17.05 9.46
N VAL A 298 7.03 17.53 10.68
CA VAL A 298 5.92 18.42 11.00
C VAL A 298 6.38 19.87 11.20
N TYR A 299 5.75 20.80 10.50
CA TYR A 299 5.98 22.24 10.60
C TYR A 299 4.72 23.01 11.01
N ASP A 300 4.88 24.24 11.51
CA ASP A 300 3.78 25.14 11.88
C ASP A 300 3.00 25.66 10.67
N GLU A 301 3.65 25.77 9.51
CA GLU A 301 3.02 26.17 8.27
C GLU A 301 3.59 25.37 7.09
N PRO A 302 2.79 25.07 6.06
CA PRO A 302 3.29 24.50 4.82
C PRO A 302 4.01 25.59 4.00
N PHE A 303 5.15 26.08 4.47
CA PHE A 303 5.88 27.20 3.87
C PHE A 303 6.18 26.97 2.38
N TRP A 304 6.39 25.72 1.97
CA TRP A 304 6.59 25.35 0.56
C TRP A 304 5.41 25.77 -0.33
N ARG A 305 4.18 25.73 0.17
CA ARG A 305 3.00 26.17 -0.60
C ARG A 305 3.04 27.67 -0.86
N SER A 306 3.52 28.46 0.11
CA SER A 306 3.73 29.91 -0.03
C SER A 306 4.84 30.23 -1.04
N ASP A 307 5.84 29.36 -1.16
CA ASP A 307 6.91 29.43 -2.16
C ASP A 307 6.49 28.93 -3.56
N GLY A 308 5.21 28.61 -3.74
CA GLY A 308 4.65 28.10 -5.00
C GLY A 308 5.00 26.63 -5.28
N LEU A 309 5.40 25.85 -4.28
CA LEU A 309 5.77 24.44 -4.41
C LEU A 309 4.66 23.50 -3.94
N SER A 310 4.58 22.34 -4.57
CA SER A 310 3.60 21.29 -4.23
C SER A 310 3.97 20.48 -2.99
N GLY A 311 5.22 20.58 -2.52
CA GLY A 311 5.79 19.69 -1.51
C GLY A 311 6.20 18.32 -2.06
N GLN A 312 5.92 18.06 -3.36
CA GLN A 312 6.43 16.88 -4.04
C GLN A 312 7.87 17.10 -4.49
N SER A 313 8.76 16.14 -4.17
CA SER A 313 10.09 16.14 -4.75
C SER A 313 10.57 14.73 -5.12
N ALA A 314 11.42 14.64 -6.14
CA ALA A 314 12.11 13.42 -6.54
C ALA A 314 13.62 13.66 -6.52
N ALA A 315 14.36 12.84 -5.77
CA ALA A 315 15.81 12.95 -5.62
C ALA A 315 16.47 11.56 -5.69
N PRO A 316 16.53 10.95 -6.90
CA PRO A 316 17.11 9.62 -7.09
C PRO A 316 18.51 9.50 -6.48
N GLY A 317 18.78 8.36 -5.82
CA GLY A 317 20.08 8.09 -5.17
C GLY A 317 20.35 8.89 -3.89
N SER A 318 19.46 9.80 -3.50
CA SER A 318 19.53 10.43 -2.18
C SER A 318 18.88 9.56 -1.11
N LEU A 319 19.15 9.86 0.16
CA LEU A 319 18.46 9.17 1.26
C LEU A 319 16.94 9.47 1.23
N ALA A 320 16.52 10.61 0.68
CA ALA A 320 15.15 11.10 0.59
C ALA A 320 14.67 11.15 -0.86
N THR A 321 14.49 9.97 -1.46
CA THR A 321 14.19 9.82 -2.89
C THR A 321 12.87 10.45 -3.31
N LEU A 322 11.87 10.47 -2.42
CA LEU A 322 10.56 11.07 -2.67
C LEU A 322 10.08 11.84 -1.44
N THR A 323 9.59 13.07 -1.66
CA THR A 323 8.75 13.78 -0.69
C THR A 323 7.35 14.03 -1.23
N ILE A 324 6.35 14.05 -0.37
CA ILE A 324 4.97 14.42 -0.70
C ILE A 324 4.41 15.28 0.43
N ASP A 325 3.60 16.29 0.07
CA ASP A 325 2.81 17.06 1.03
C ASP A 325 1.80 16.15 1.76
N GLY A 326 1.84 16.15 3.08
CA GLY A 326 0.93 15.37 3.91
C GLY A 326 -0.10 16.20 4.66
N CYS A 327 -0.26 17.49 4.37
CA CYS A 327 -1.15 18.33 5.15
C CYS A 327 -2.61 18.15 4.73
N PRO A 328 -3.53 17.92 5.69
CA PRO A 328 -4.95 17.96 5.42
C PRO A 328 -5.40 19.37 4.98
N THR A 329 -6.48 19.43 4.18
CA THR A 329 -7.12 20.70 3.84
C THR A 329 -7.70 21.37 5.09
N PRO A 330 -7.90 22.70 5.11
CA PRO A 330 -8.56 23.38 6.23
C PRO A 330 -9.93 22.78 6.58
N ALA A 331 -10.70 22.33 5.58
CA ALA A 331 -11.98 21.65 5.78
C ALA A 331 -11.80 20.26 6.43
N ALA A 332 -10.85 19.47 5.93
CA ALA A 332 -10.54 18.15 6.51
C ALA A 332 -10.02 18.26 7.95
N ARG A 333 -9.23 19.29 8.28
CA ARG A 333 -8.82 19.57 9.67
C ARG A 333 -10.00 19.84 10.58
N ARG A 334 -10.94 20.68 10.16
CA ARG A 334 -12.14 20.99 10.95
C ARG A 334 -13.01 19.74 11.16
N ALA A 335 -13.16 18.93 10.11
CA ALA A 335 -13.96 17.71 10.16
C ALA A 335 -13.30 16.60 11.01
N GLY A 336 -11.95 16.50 11.00
CA GLY A 336 -11.23 15.44 11.71
C GLY A 336 -10.79 15.79 13.14
N CYS A 337 -10.51 17.06 13.44
CA CYS A 337 -9.80 17.45 14.66
C CYS A 337 -10.61 18.32 15.63
N GLY A 338 -11.70 18.96 15.18
CA GLY A 338 -12.40 19.97 15.99
C GLY A 338 -11.54 21.20 16.41
N HIS A 339 -10.26 21.27 16.03
CA HIS A 339 -9.29 22.28 16.45
C HIS A 339 -8.48 22.89 15.28
N ARG A 340 -7.91 24.09 15.50
CA ARG A 340 -7.30 24.97 14.46
C ARG A 340 -5.77 24.92 14.36
N GLY A 341 -5.11 23.90 14.92
CA GLY A 341 -3.64 23.78 14.84
C GLY A 341 -3.16 23.55 13.39
N SER A 342 -2.18 24.32 12.94
CA SER A 342 -1.56 24.21 11.63
C SER A 342 -0.32 23.33 11.74
N HIS A 343 -0.47 22.03 11.49
CA HIS A 343 0.68 21.14 11.49
C HIS A 343 0.72 20.28 10.23
N CYS A 344 1.89 20.27 9.58
CA CYS A 344 2.07 19.85 8.21
C CYS A 344 3.16 18.80 8.07
N ALA A 345 2.79 17.55 7.72
CA ALA A 345 3.73 16.45 7.57
C ALA A 345 4.29 16.38 6.13
N ALA A 346 5.61 16.39 5.94
CA ALA A 346 6.22 15.93 4.69
C ALA A 346 6.49 14.43 4.79
N ILE A 347 5.94 13.63 3.87
CA ILE A 347 6.14 12.18 3.84
C ILE A 347 7.37 11.86 3.01
N ARG A 348 8.36 11.18 3.59
CA ARG A 348 9.46 10.55 2.87
C ARG A 348 9.19 9.06 2.73
N ALA A 349 9.25 8.53 1.51
CA ALA A 349 9.38 7.10 1.24
C ALA A 349 10.78 6.87 0.63
N PRO A 350 11.44 5.72 0.87
CA PRO A 350 12.73 5.38 0.27
C PRO A 350 12.62 5.13 -1.23
#